data_AF-A0A534D9H5-F1
#
_entry.id   AF-A0A534D9H5-F1
#
_cell.length_a   1.000
_cell.length_b   1.000
_cell.length_c   1.000
_cell.angle_alpha   90.00
_cell.angle_beta   90.00
_cell.angle_gamma   90.00
#
_symmetry.space_group_name_H-M   'P 1'
#
loop_
_entity.id
_entity.type
_entity.pdbx_description
1 polymer ?
#
loop_
_entity_poly.entity_id
_entity_poly.type
_entity_poly.pdbx_seq_one_letter_code
_entity_poly.pdbx_strand_id
1 'polypeptide(L)'
;MFDETLKLFLTGHGARSFEVLRRRGLLAGLLPTVDAYLNSHPASLVEKLLLQGLTNTDARVLADKPVSPTFLFALLLYGPIAGIIESTPPERWHDPATILDACDRATREAQTRLAIPKRFSLGVREMFALQPRLEHVRGRRSLRMLEHPRFRAGYDLLLLRAEHGLAPREMAQWWTRLQEVSAEERGRMADALADEGGAPRAVRRPGRRRRRRPKASAPA
;
A
#
# COMPACT_ATOMS: atom_id res chain seq x y z
N MET A 1 -0.63 3.54 26.32
CA MET A 1 -1.60 3.48 25.20
C MET A 1 -1.12 2.64 24.02
N PHE A 2 0.16 2.68 23.63
CA PHE A 2 0.65 1.88 22.50
C PHE A 2 0.50 0.38 22.73
N ASP A 3 1.06 -0.14 23.82
CA ASP A 3 1.01 -1.58 24.13
C ASP A 3 -0.42 -2.06 24.36
N GLU A 4 -1.28 -1.24 24.97
CA GLU A 4 -2.70 -1.54 25.13
C GLU A 4 -3.42 -1.62 23.78
N THR A 5 -3.08 -0.75 22.82
CA THR A 5 -3.63 -0.82 21.46
C THR A 5 -3.23 -2.13 20.78
N LEU A 6 -1.97 -2.56 20.93
CA LEU A 6 -1.56 -3.86 20.39
C LEU A 6 -2.31 -5.01 21.07
N LYS A 7 -2.46 -4.98 22.40
CA LYS A 7 -3.24 -5.99 23.14
C LYS A 7 -4.72 -5.98 22.78
N LEU A 8 -5.30 -4.86 22.36
CA LEU A 8 -6.70 -4.80 21.96
C LEU A 8 -6.93 -5.42 20.58
N PHE A 9 -5.96 -5.28 19.67
CA PHE A 9 -6.15 -5.60 18.25
C PHE A 9 -5.32 -6.78 17.72
N LEU A 10 -4.28 -7.25 18.44
CA LEU A 10 -3.35 -8.30 17.98
C LEU A 10 -3.40 -9.58 18.83
N THR A 11 -4.49 -9.81 19.56
CA THR A 11 -4.70 -10.96 20.45
C THR A 11 -5.86 -11.86 20.01
N GLY A 12 -6.30 -11.74 18.76
CA GLY A 12 -7.33 -12.63 18.18
C GLY A 12 -8.77 -12.18 18.40
N HIS A 13 -8.99 -10.94 18.84
CA HIS A 13 -10.32 -10.37 19.08
C HIS A 13 -10.42 -8.89 18.69
N GLY A 14 -9.56 -8.39 17.83
CA GLY A 14 -9.47 -7.00 17.39
C GLY A 14 -10.74 -6.49 16.70
N ALA A 15 -11.39 -7.29 15.86
CA ALA A 15 -12.66 -6.89 15.24
C ALA A 15 -13.74 -6.66 16.30
N ARG A 16 -13.82 -7.54 17.29
CA ARG A 16 -14.76 -7.40 18.40
C ARG A 16 -14.41 -6.22 19.31
N SER A 17 -13.12 -6.02 19.61
CA SER A 17 -12.62 -4.87 20.35
C SER A 17 -13.04 -3.56 19.67
N PHE A 18 -12.87 -3.46 18.35
CA PHE A 18 -13.24 -2.29 17.56
C PHE A 18 -14.74 -1.96 17.70
N GLU A 19 -15.62 -2.94 17.51
CA GLU A 19 -17.06 -2.75 17.66
C GLU A 19 -17.44 -2.25 19.07
N VAL A 20 -16.84 -2.84 20.11
CA VAL A 20 -17.11 -2.46 21.50
C VAL A 20 -16.63 -1.04 21.76
N LEU A 21 -15.43 -0.67 21.30
CA LEU A 21 -14.90 0.68 21.43
C LEU A 21 -15.82 1.71 20.76
N ARG A 22 -16.36 1.42 19.57
CA ARG A 22 -17.31 2.30 18.89
C ARG A 22 -18.64 2.41 19.62
N ARG A 23 -19.27 1.29 19.98
CA ARG A 23 -20.56 1.28 20.69
C ARG A 23 -20.50 1.99 22.04
N ARG A 24 -19.33 2.01 22.69
CA ARG A 24 -19.11 2.66 23.99
C ARG A 24 -18.56 4.09 23.88
N GLY A 25 -18.35 4.62 22.66
CA GLY A 25 -17.74 5.94 22.45
C GLY A 25 -16.27 6.05 22.88
N LEU A 26 -15.61 4.91 23.13
CA LEU A 26 -14.21 4.86 23.58
C LEU A 26 -13.22 5.01 22.43
N LEU A 27 -13.65 4.75 21.20
CA LEU A 27 -12.79 4.93 20.02
C LEU A 27 -12.37 6.40 19.88
N ALA A 28 -13.25 7.36 20.16
CA ALA A 28 -12.93 8.80 20.15
C ALA A 28 -11.81 9.17 21.13
N GLY A 29 -11.71 8.48 22.28
CA GLY A 29 -10.64 8.70 23.25
C GLY A 29 -9.30 8.08 22.83
N LEU A 30 -9.35 6.93 22.15
CA LEU A 30 -8.17 6.15 21.74
C LEU A 30 -7.58 6.63 20.40
N LEU A 31 -8.44 6.82 19.40
CA LEU A 31 -8.13 7.14 18.01
C LEU A 31 -9.15 8.19 17.49
N PRO A 32 -9.06 9.45 17.96
CA PRO A 32 -10.07 10.48 17.68
C PRO A 32 -10.30 10.72 16.19
N THR A 33 -9.24 10.71 15.37
CA THR A 33 -9.34 10.94 13.92
C THR A 33 -9.97 9.77 13.18
N VAL A 34 -9.75 8.55 13.65
CA VAL A 34 -10.40 7.34 13.10
C VAL A 34 -11.90 7.38 13.40
N ASP A 35 -12.26 7.70 14.65
CA ASP A 35 -13.66 7.84 15.06
C ASP A 35 -14.37 8.94 14.25
N ALA A 36 -13.75 10.13 14.14
CA ALA A 36 -14.29 11.25 13.37
C ALA A 36 -14.49 10.92 11.88
N TYR A 37 -13.54 10.20 11.27
CA TYR A 37 -13.67 9.75 9.89
C TYR A 37 -14.87 8.80 9.72
N LEU A 38 -15.00 7.80 10.60
CA LEU A 38 -16.07 6.79 10.52
C LEU A 38 -17.46 7.39 10.79
N ASN A 39 -17.56 8.39 11.66
CA ASN A 39 -18.83 9.07 11.93
C ASN A 39 -19.26 9.96 10.76
N SER A 40 -18.30 10.56 10.05
CA SER A 40 -18.57 11.33 8.82
C SER A 40 -18.87 10.43 7.61
N HIS A 41 -18.43 9.16 7.64
CA HIS A 41 -18.56 8.21 6.53
C HIS A 41 -19.19 6.88 7.01
N PRO A 42 -20.43 6.91 7.52
CA PRO A 42 -21.09 5.71 8.06
C PRO A 42 -21.27 4.65 6.96
N ALA A 43 -21.00 3.39 7.28
CA ALA A 43 -21.12 2.25 6.37
C ALA A 43 -20.26 2.35 5.10
N SER A 44 -19.21 3.17 5.13
CA SER A 44 -18.27 3.34 4.02
C SER A 44 -17.52 2.05 3.66
N LEU A 45 -17.02 1.97 2.43
CA LEU A 45 -16.14 0.88 2.01
C LEU A 45 -14.87 0.80 2.88
N VAL A 46 -14.41 1.94 3.39
CA VAL A 46 -13.26 2.02 4.30
C VAL A 46 -13.57 1.40 5.66
N GLU A 47 -14.77 1.62 6.21
CA GLU A 47 -15.20 0.93 7.44
C GLU A 47 -15.23 -0.59 7.25
N LYS A 48 -15.78 -1.05 6.11
CA LYS A 48 -15.81 -2.48 5.76
C LYS A 48 -14.41 -3.07 5.62
N LEU A 49 -13.50 -2.34 4.96
CA LEU A 49 -12.09 -2.71 4.82
C LEU A 49 -11.39 -2.84 6.18
N LEU A 50 -11.61 -1.87 7.08
CA LEU A 50 -11.03 -1.90 8.42
C LEU A 50 -11.53 -3.13 9.19
N LEU A 51 -12.84 -3.37 9.20
CA LEU A 51 -13.42 -4.51 9.90
C LEU A 51 -12.89 -5.84 9.33
N GLN A 52 -12.89 -6.00 8.01
CA GLN A 52 -12.36 -7.20 7.35
C GLN A 52 -10.87 -7.40 7.63
N GLY A 53 -10.07 -6.33 7.61
CA GLY A 53 -8.65 -6.40 7.94
C GLY A 53 -8.40 -6.83 9.39
N LEU A 54 -9.22 -6.37 10.33
CA LEU A 54 -9.17 -6.82 11.72
C LEU A 54 -9.61 -8.28 11.86
N THR A 55 -10.69 -8.70 11.20
CA THR A 55 -11.14 -10.10 11.17
C THR A 55 -10.07 -11.04 10.61
N ASN A 56 -9.41 -10.64 9.51
CA ASN A 56 -8.30 -11.39 8.94
C ASN A 56 -7.11 -11.45 9.90
N THR A 57 -6.83 -10.37 10.62
CA THR A 57 -5.78 -10.34 11.64
C THR A 57 -6.10 -11.28 12.79
N ASP A 58 -7.35 -11.28 13.27
CA ASP A 58 -7.82 -12.17 14.33
C ASP A 58 -7.67 -13.64 13.94
N ALA A 59 -8.12 -14.01 12.74
CA ALA A 59 -7.98 -15.36 12.21
C ALA A 59 -6.50 -15.80 12.10
N ARG A 60 -5.58 -14.88 11.80
CA ARG A 60 -4.14 -15.18 11.79
C ARG A 60 -3.60 -15.44 13.19
N VAL A 61 -3.96 -14.61 14.17
CA VAL A 61 -3.54 -14.81 15.57
C VAL A 61 -4.04 -16.15 16.09
N LEU A 62 -5.31 -16.47 15.87
CA LEU A 62 -5.92 -17.75 16.30
C LEU A 62 -5.31 -18.98 15.60
N ALA A 63 -4.66 -18.79 14.45
CA ALA A 63 -3.94 -19.83 13.73
C ALA A 63 -2.43 -19.84 14.04
N ASP A 64 -1.98 -19.18 15.11
CA ASP A 64 -0.57 -18.99 15.50
C ASP A 64 0.33 -18.45 14.37
N LYS A 65 -0.25 -17.66 13.46
CA LYS A 65 0.49 -17.01 12.37
C LYS A 65 0.97 -15.63 12.82
N PRO A 66 2.17 -15.20 12.39
CA PRO A 66 2.68 -13.89 12.74
C PRO A 66 1.78 -12.78 12.19
N VAL A 67 1.59 -11.74 13.01
CA VAL A 67 0.88 -10.51 12.68
C VAL A 67 1.80 -9.31 12.81
N SER A 68 1.52 -8.24 12.07
CA SER A 68 2.37 -7.06 11.98
C SER A 68 1.70 -5.84 12.59
N PRO A 69 2.30 -5.19 13.60
CA PRO A 69 1.82 -3.89 14.08
C PRO A 69 1.78 -2.83 12.98
N THR A 70 2.67 -2.90 11.99
CA THR A 70 2.64 -1.97 10.85
C THR A 70 1.35 -2.12 10.06
N PHE A 71 0.93 -3.36 9.79
CA PHE A 71 -0.28 -3.63 9.04
C PHE A 71 -1.52 -3.16 9.82
N LEU A 72 -1.55 -3.40 11.13
CA LEU A 72 -2.60 -2.87 12.01
C LEU A 72 -2.74 -1.36 11.89
N PHE A 73 -1.63 -0.61 11.95
CA PHE A 73 -1.70 0.85 11.81
C PHE A 73 -2.08 1.29 10.39
N ALA A 74 -1.71 0.53 9.36
CA ALA A 74 -2.19 0.81 8.01
C ALA A 74 -3.72 0.63 7.90
N LEU A 75 -4.30 -0.35 8.60
CA LEU A 75 -5.76 -0.53 8.68
C LEU A 75 -6.42 0.61 9.45
N LEU A 76 -5.98 0.86 10.69
CA LEU A 76 -6.59 1.85 11.59
C LEU A 76 -6.52 3.26 11.00
N LEU A 77 -5.40 3.62 10.37
CA LEU A 77 -5.19 4.96 9.80
C LEU A 77 -5.69 5.08 8.35
N TYR A 78 -6.22 4.02 7.73
CA TYR A 78 -6.65 4.07 6.34
C TYR A 78 -7.66 5.19 6.08
N GLY A 79 -8.70 5.29 6.91
CA GLY A 79 -9.72 6.33 6.78
C GLY A 79 -9.16 7.75 6.90
N PRO A 80 -8.48 8.11 7.99
CA PRO A 80 -7.82 9.40 8.11
C PRO A 80 -6.88 9.74 6.93
N ILE A 81 -6.10 8.76 6.45
CA ILE A 81 -5.21 8.95 5.29
C ILE A 81 -6.04 9.23 4.03
N ALA A 82 -7.08 8.42 3.77
CA ALA A 82 -7.96 8.58 2.62
C ALA A 82 -8.65 9.95 2.64
N GLY A 83 -9.21 10.38 3.77
CA GLY A 83 -9.84 11.69 3.90
C GLY A 83 -8.88 12.86 3.63
N ILE A 84 -7.61 12.74 4.05
CA ILE A 84 -6.60 13.77 3.72
C ILE A 84 -6.29 13.78 2.22
N ILE A 85 -6.14 12.62 1.58
CA ILE A 85 -5.91 12.52 0.14
C ILE A 85 -7.11 13.08 -0.64
N GLU A 86 -8.32 12.69 -0.29
CA GLU A 86 -9.58 13.09 -0.93
C GLU A 86 -9.87 14.60 -0.77
N SER A 87 -9.27 15.26 0.24
CA SER A 87 -9.32 16.72 0.39
C SER A 87 -8.45 17.48 -0.63
N THR A 88 -7.59 16.78 -1.38
CA THR A 88 -6.78 17.35 -2.46
C THR A 88 -7.46 17.15 -3.83
N PRO A 89 -7.07 17.90 -4.88
CA PRO A 89 -7.62 17.70 -6.22
C PRO A 89 -7.46 16.24 -6.72
N PRO A 90 -8.48 15.67 -7.40
CA PRO A 90 -8.47 14.27 -7.86
C PRO A 90 -7.22 13.85 -8.63
N GLU A 91 -6.63 14.75 -9.41
CA GLU A 91 -5.41 14.50 -10.21
C GLU A 91 -4.18 14.20 -9.33
N ARG A 92 -4.23 14.57 -8.05
CA ARG A 92 -3.17 14.35 -7.06
C ARG A 92 -3.39 13.13 -6.17
N TRP A 93 -4.53 12.44 -6.25
CA TRP A 93 -4.83 11.32 -5.34
C TRP A 93 -3.81 10.18 -5.42
N HIS A 94 -3.23 9.97 -6.60
CA HIS A 94 -2.21 8.94 -6.84
C HIS A 94 -0.78 9.50 -6.83
N ASP A 95 -0.59 10.78 -6.55
CA ASP A 95 0.74 11.39 -6.45
C ASP A 95 1.47 10.89 -5.20
N PRO A 96 2.69 10.34 -5.33
CA PRO A 96 3.44 9.84 -4.19
C PRO A 96 3.69 10.88 -3.10
N ALA A 97 3.92 12.16 -3.45
CA ALA A 97 4.15 13.20 -2.45
C ALA A 97 2.89 13.46 -1.62
N THR A 98 1.73 13.52 -2.28
CA THR A 98 0.42 13.67 -1.64
C THR A 98 0.11 12.51 -0.68
N ILE A 99 0.35 11.27 -1.11
CA ILE A 99 0.14 10.07 -0.27
C ILE A 99 1.05 10.08 0.95
N LEU A 100 2.33 10.42 0.77
CA LEU A 100 3.30 10.44 1.87
C LEU A 100 2.99 11.55 2.88
N ASP A 101 2.58 12.74 2.43
CA ASP A 101 2.14 13.81 3.33
C ASP A 101 0.89 13.40 4.12
N ALA A 102 -0.10 12.78 3.47
CA ALA A 102 -1.30 12.28 4.12
C ALA A 102 -0.96 11.24 5.21
N CYS A 103 -0.05 10.30 4.93
CA CYS A 103 0.44 9.34 5.92
C CYS A 103 1.08 10.03 7.13
N ASP A 104 1.92 11.04 6.89
CA ASP A 104 2.60 11.77 7.97
C ASP A 104 1.63 12.58 8.81
N ARG A 105 0.67 13.26 8.19
CA ARG A 105 -0.37 14.03 8.87
C ARG A 105 -1.26 13.14 9.73
N ALA A 106 -1.83 12.07 9.15
CA ALA A 106 -2.65 11.12 9.89
C ALA A 106 -1.89 10.49 11.07
N THR A 107 -0.61 10.14 10.87
CA THR A 107 0.24 9.60 11.94
C THR A 107 0.47 10.64 13.04
N ARG A 108 0.81 11.89 12.69
CA ARG A 108 1.03 12.97 13.67
C ARG A 108 -0.20 13.22 14.52
N GLU A 109 -1.38 13.24 13.90
CA GLU A 109 -2.64 13.42 14.61
C GLU A 109 -2.93 12.24 15.56
N ALA A 110 -2.72 11.00 15.11
CA ALA A 110 -2.84 9.82 15.97
C ALA A 110 -1.84 9.84 17.14
N GLN A 111 -0.63 10.38 16.93
CA GLN A 111 0.42 10.48 17.95
C GLN A 111 0.07 11.40 19.12
N THR A 112 -0.97 12.23 19.01
CA THR A 112 -1.49 13.03 20.14
C THR A 112 -2.06 12.16 21.28
N ARG A 113 -2.51 10.95 20.98
CA ARG A 113 -3.08 9.98 21.95
C ARG A 113 -2.31 8.66 22.00
N LEU A 114 -1.67 8.29 20.89
CA LEU A 114 -1.04 6.99 20.72
C LEU A 114 0.43 7.15 20.32
N ALA A 115 1.35 6.85 21.23
CA ALA A 115 2.78 6.89 20.93
C ALA A 115 3.16 5.79 19.93
N ILE A 116 3.08 6.06 18.62
CA ILE A 116 3.46 5.13 17.54
C ILE A 116 4.97 5.24 17.29
N PRO A 117 5.76 4.17 17.52
CA PRO A 117 7.18 4.15 17.15
C PRO A 117 7.44 4.41 15.66
N LYS A 118 8.49 5.17 15.36
CA LYS A 118 8.86 5.60 13.99
C LYS A 118 8.95 4.46 12.98
N ARG A 119 9.43 3.28 13.40
CA ARG A 119 9.54 2.09 12.52
C ARG A 119 8.19 1.65 11.93
N PHE A 120 7.10 1.82 12.68
CA PHE A 120 5.76 1.44 12.23
C PHE A 120 5.15 2.51 11.33
N SER A 121 5.30 3.80 11.66
CA SER A 121 4.83 4.88 10.79
C SER A 121 5.57 4.91 9.45
N LEU A 122 6.90 4.71 9.45
CA LEU A 122 7.67 4.50 8.21
C LEU A 122 7.12 3.33 7.39
N GLY A 123 6.68 2.27 8.07
CA GLY A 123 6.10 1.14 7.39
C GLY A 123 4.74 1.39 6.75
N VAL A 124 3.89 2.15 7.43
CA VAL A 124 2.61 2.60 6.86
C VAL A 124 2.89 3.44 5.60
N ARG A 125 3.82 4.41 5.68
CA ARG A 125 4.24 5.21 4.52
C ARG A 125 4.65 4.36 3.33
N GLU A 126 5.51 3.36 3.56
CA GLU A 126 6.00 2.48 2.50
C GLU A 126 4.88 1.61 1.90
N MET A 127 3.94 1.12 2.71
CA MET A 127 2.79 0.35 2.21
C MET A 127 1.87 1.19 1.30
N PHE A 128 1.58 2.43 1.71
CA PHE A 128 0.74 3.35 0.95
C PHE A 128 1.44 3.87 -0.32
N ALA A 129 2.74 4.19 -0.24
CA ALA A 129 3.53 4.63 -1.40
C ALA A 129 3.65 3.55 -2.50
N LEU A 130 3.52 2.27 -2.15
CA LEU A 130 3.48 1.17 -3.11
C LEU A 130 2.16 1.09 -3.87
N GLN A 131 1.05 1.57 -3.29
CA GLN A 131 -0.29 1.35 -3.84
C GLN A 131 -0.45 1.85 -5.30
N PRO A 132 -0.07 3.10 -5.67
CA PRO A 132 -0.22 3.55 -7.06
C PRO A 132 0.56 2.69 -8.06
N ARG A 133 1.72 2.18 -7.65
CA ARG A 133 2.60 1.35 -8.49
C ARG A 133 2.09 -0.08 -8.61
N LEU A 134 1.41 -0.57 -7.58
CA LEU A 134 0.76 -1.87 -7.56
C LEU A 134 -0.53 -1.84 -8.38
N GLU A 135 -1.25 -0.71 -8.41
CA GLU A 135 -2.47 -0.51 -9.21
C GLU A 135 -2.17 -0.27 -10.70
N HIS A 136 -1.09 0.45 -11.02
CA HIS A 136 -0.73 0.83 -12.38
C HIS A 136 0.58 0.16 -12.81
N VAL A 137 0.52 -1.15 -13.04
CA VAL A 137 1.69 -1.95 -13.38
C VAL A 137 2.14 -1.66 -14.82
N ARG A 138 3.46 -1.53 -15.02
CA ARG A 138 4.04 -1.23 -16.33
C ARG A 138 5.13 -2.22 -16.71
N GLY A 139 4.79 -3.15 -17.59
CA GLY A 139 5.75 -4.00 -18.28
C GLY A 139 6.69 -4.76 -17.34
N ARG A 140 7.92 -5.02 -17.80
CA ARG A 140 9.02 -5.62 -17.00
C ARG A 140 9.43 -4.87 -15.74
N ARG A 141 8.95 -3.62 -15.52
CA ARG A 141 9.21 -2.91 -14.25
C ARG A 141 8.51 -3.58 -13.07
N SER A 142 7.44 -4.34 -13.34
CA SER A 142 6.73 -5.16 -12.35
C SER A 142 7.61 -6.21 -11.69
N LEU A 143 8.57 -6.79 -12.42
CA LEU A 143 9.45 -7.84 -11.89
C LEU A 143 10.35 -7.31 -10.76
N ARG A 144 10.85 -6.08 -10.90
CA ARG A 144 11.60 -5.40 -9.83
C ARG A 144 10.74 -5.06 -8.61
N MET A 145 9.42 -5.00 -8.79
CA MET A 145 8.50 -4.76 -7.65
C MET A 145 8.41 -5.99 -6.75
N LEU A 146 8.50 -7.21 -7.31
CA LEU A 146 8.50 -8.45 -6.52
C LEU A 146 9.68 -8.51 -5.55
N GLU A 147 10.80 -7.89 -5.92
CA GLU A 147 12.03 -7.82 -5.12
C GLU A 147 11.95 -6.73 -4.03
N HIS A 148 10.92 -5.89 -4.02
CA HIS A 148 10.81 -4.82 -3.04
C HIS A 148 10.62 -5.40 -1.63
N PRO A 149 11.40 -4.97 -0.60
CA PRO A 149 11.34 -5.55 0.75
C PRO A 149 9.94 -5.54 1.38
N ARG A 150 9.12 -4.56 1.00
CA ARG A 150 7.74 -4.39 1.48
C ARG A 150 6.67 -4.84 0.49
N PHE A 151 7.04 -5.54 -0.59
CA PHE A 151 6.09 -6.00 -1.60
C PHE A 151 4.93 -6.77 -0.94
N ARG A 152 5.23 -7.73 -0.07
CA ARG A 152 4.20 -8.53 0.60
C ARG A 152 3.18 -7.69 1.36
N ALA A 153 3.65 -6.73 2.15
CA ALA A 153 2.76 -5.85 2.93
C ALA A 153 1.93 -4.93 2.01
N GLY A 154 2.54 -4.34 0.98
CA GLY A 154 1.80 -3.53 0.00
C GLY A 154 0.77 -4.34 -0.79
N TYR A 155 1.12 -5.57 -1.17
CA TYR A 155 0.24 -6.51 -1.87
C TYR A 155 -0.92 -6.99 -0.99
N ASP A 156 -0.68 -7.28 0.29
CA ASP A 156 -1.76 -7.65 1.22
C ASP A 156 -2.78 -6.51 1.39
N LEU A 157 -2.31 -5.26 1.42
CA LEU A 157 -3.19 -4.10 1.42
C LEU A 157 -3.94 -3.95 0.08
N LEU A 158 -3.29 -4.21 -1.05
CA LEU A 158 -3.94 -4.20 -2.37
C LEU A 158 -5.08 -5.24 -2.45
N LEU A 159 -4.83 -6.47 -2.00
CA LEU A 159 -5.83 -7.54 -1.99
C LEU A 159 -7.06 -7.13 -1.18
N LEU A 160 -6.85 -6.62 0.03
CA LEU A 160 -7.93 -6.17 0.91
C LEU A 160 -8.71 -5.00 0.28
N ARG A 161 -8.03 -4.04 -0.35
CA ARG A 161 -8.69 -2.94 -1.07
C ARG A 161 -9.50 -3.42 -2.26
N ALA A 162 -8.97 -4.36 -3.04
CA ALA A 162 -9.65 -4.93 -4.20
C ALA A 162 -10.90 -5.74 -3.83
N GLU A 163 -10.90 -6.39 -2.67
CA GLU A 163 -12.07 -7.10 -2.15
C GLU A 163 -13.28 -6.17 -1.96
N HIS A 164 -13.02 -4.94 -1.50
CA HIS A 164 -14.04 -3.91 -1.27
C HIS A 164 -14.19 -2.90 -2.41
N GLY A 165 -13.55 -3.10 -3.56
CA GLY A 165 -13.66 -2.21 -4.72
C GLY A 165 -12.89 -0.88 -4.60
N LEU A 166 -11.97 -0.78 -3.64
CA LEU A 166 -11.09 0.39 -3.44
C LEU A 166 -9.80 0.33 -4.29
N ALA A 167 -9.60 -0.76 -5.03
CA ALA A 167 -8.52 -0.96 -5.97
C ALA A 167 -8.96 -1.92 -7.10
N PRO A 168 -8.29 -1.89 -8.28
CA PRO A 168 -8.64 -2.78 -9.39
C PRO A 168 -8.43 -4.26 -9.03
N ARG A 169 -9.52 -5.04 -9.08
CA ARG A 169 -9.49 -6.48 -8.78
C ARG A 169 -8.61 -7.27 -9.74
N GLU A 170 -8.63 -6.90 -11.02
CA GLU A 170 -7.81 -7.53 -12.05
C GLU A 170 -6.32 -7.42 -11.73
N MET A 171 -5.89 -6.28 -11.20
CA MET A 171 -4.50 -6.07 -10.85
C MET A 171 -4.08 -6.88 -9.62
N ALA A 172 -4.96 -6.99 -8.62
CA ALA A 172 -4.74 -7.86 -7.49
C ALA A 172 -4.57 -9.33 -7.92
N GLN A 173 -5.44 -9.83 -8.80
CA GLN A 173 -5.36 -11.17 -9.37
C GLN A 173 -4.13 -11.39 -10.25
N TRP A 174 -3.73 -10.36 -11.01
CA TRP A 174 -2.52 -10.41 -11.82
C TRP A 174 -1.27 -10.59 -10.94
N TRP A 175 -1.16 -9.83 -9.84
CA TRP A 175 -0.09 -10.01 -8.86
C TRP A 175 -0.13 -11.38 -8.17
N THR A 176 -1.31 -11.94 -7.88
CA THR A 176 -1.44 -13.32 -7.37
C THR A 176 -0.79 -14.31 -8.33
N ARG A 177 -1.22 -14.29 -9.60
CA ARG A 177 -0.72 -15.21 -10.63
C ARG A 177 0.77 -15.05 -10.86
N LEU A 178 1.28 -13.81 -10.92
CA LEU A 178 2.71 -13.56 -11.15
C LEU A 178 3.60 -14.20 -10.06
N GLN A 179 3.15 -14.26 -8.82
CA GLN A 179 3.90 -14.86 -7.72
C GLN A 179 4.03 -16.39 -7.86
N GLU A 180 3.04 -17.05 -8.46
CA GLU A 180 2.92 -18.51 -8.54
C GLU A 180 3.61 -19.13 -9.76
N VAL A 181 3.83 -18.35 -10.82
CA VAL A 181 4.40 -18.84 -12.08
C VAL A 181 5.94 -18.81 -12.13
N SER A 182 6.51 -19.56 -13.08
CA SER A 182 7.96 -19.63 -13.32
C SER A 182 8.54 -18.29 -13.77
N ALA A 183 9.85 -18.08 -13.59
CA ALA A 183 10.51 -16.82 -13.98
C ALA A 183 10.35 -16.48 -15.48
N GLU A 184 10.32 -17.49 -16.34
CA GLU A 184 10.08 -17.31 -17.78
C GLU A 184 8.64 -16.83 -18.04
N GLU A 185 7.65 -17.45 -17.39
CA GLU A 185 6.25 -17.04 -17.48
C GLU A 185 6.03 -15.63 -16.90
N ARG A 186 6.70 -15.28 -15.79
CA ARG A 186 6.69 -13.90 -15.26
C ARG A 186 7.14 -12.89 -16.30
N GLY A 187 8.18 -13.23 -17.08
CA GLY A 187 8.65 -12.42 -18.19
C GLY A 187 7.59 -12.22 -19.26
N ARG A 188 6.92 -13.30 -19.69
CA ARG A 188 5.83 -13.25 -20.68
C ARG A 188 4.63 -12.44 -20.19
N MET A 189 4.17 -12.68 -18.97
CA MET A 189 3.08 -11.92 -18.35
C MET A 189 3.40 -10.42 -18.24
N ALA A 190 4.63 -10.08 -17.87
CA ALA A 190 5.06 -8.70 -17.78
C ALA A 190 5.17 -8.04 -19.16
N ASP A 191 5.60 -8.76 -20.20
CA ASP A 191 5.67 -8.25 -21.56
C ASP A 191 4.26 -8.01 -22.15
N ALA A 192 3.29 -8.87 -21.86
CA ALA A 192 1.89 -8.68 -22.28
C ALA A 192 1.29 -7.35 -21.78
N LEU A 193 1.55 -6.97 -20.52
CA LEU A 193 1.13 -5.66 -19.98
C LEU A 193 1.78 -4.46 -20.68
N ALA A 194 2.97 -4.63 -21.27
CA ALA A 194 3.62 -3.55 -22.00
C ALA A 194 2.95 -3.30 -23.37
N ASP A 195 2.45 -4.36 -23.99
CA ASP A 195 1.81 -4.31 -25.30
C ASP A 195 0.37 -3.78 -25.21
N GLU A 196 -0.36 -4.04 -24.12
CA GLU A 196 -1.69 -3.45 -23.85
C GLU A 196 -1.66 -1.93 -23.55
N GLY A 197 -0.55 -1.42 -23.03
CA GLY A 197 -0.37 -0.01 -22.64
C GLY A 197 -0.10 0.97 -23.79
N GLY A 198 -0.15 0.53 -25.06
CA GLY A 198 -0.08 1.41 -26.23
C GLY A 198 1.22 2.21 -26.40
N ALA A 199 2.29 1.91 -25.64
CA ALA A 199 3.58 2.52 -25.87
C ALA A 199 4.23 1.83 -27.08
N PRO A 200 4.48 2.54 -28.21
CA PRO A 200 5.08 1.91 -29.37
C PRO A 200 6.43 1.34 -28.94
N ARG A 201 6.64 0.04 -29.19
CA ARG A 201 7.96 -0.59 -29.10
C ARG A 201 8.93 0.33 -29.81
N ALA A 202 9.74 1.06 -29.04
CA ALA A 202 10.86 1.80 -29.59
C ALA A 202 11.77 0.73 -30.19
N VAL A 203 11.62 0.54 -31.50
CA VAL A 203 12.48 -0.30 -32.33
C VAL A 203 13.90 0.10 -31.94
N ARG A 204 14.60 -0.80 -31.26
CA ARG A 204 16.02 -0.66 -30.97
C ARG A 204 16.70 -0.50 -32.33
N ARG A 205 16.90 0.75 -32.77
CA ARG A 205 17.65 1.05 -33.98
C ARG A 205 19.07 0.50 -33.78
N PRO A 206 19.50 -0.50 -34.56
CA PRO A 206 20.86 -0.97 -34.48
C PRO A 206 21.76 0.07 -35.14
N GLY A 207 22.79 0.51 -34.43
CA GLY A 207 23.95 1.14 -35.05
C GLY A 207 23.94 2.67 -35.08
N ARG A 208 24.69 3.26 -34.14
CA ARG A 208 25.62 4.31 -34.51
C ARG A 208 26.98 3.97 -33.94
N ARG A 209 27.76 3.22 -34.74
CA ARG A 209 29.21 3.07 -34.58
C ARG A 209 29.77 4.47 -34.36
N ARG A 210 30.27 4.74 -33.14
CA ARG A 210 31.13 5.90 -32.86
C ARG A 210 32.29 5.83 -33.84
N ARG A 211 32.27 6.67 -34.88
CA ARG A 211 33.43 6.87 -35.77
C ARG A 211 34.58 7.33 -34.89
N ARG A 212 35.58 6.46 -34.72
CA ARG A 212 36.90 6.81 -34.19
C ARG A 212 37.46 7.94 -35.05
N ARG A 213 37.72 9.09 -34.44
CA ARG A 213 38.43 10.19 -35.08
C ARG A 213 39.93 9.80 -35.13
N PRO A 214 40.62 9.90 -36.28
CA PRO A 214 42.03 9.48 -36.38
C PRO A 214 42.94 10.41 -35.55
N LYS A 215 43.99 9.82 -34.95
CA LYS A 215 45.14 10.56 -34.42
C LYS A 215 45.81 11.31 -35.57
N ALA A 216 45.97 12.62 -35.44
CA ALA A 216 46.95 13.37 -36.22
C ALA A 216 48.17 13.62 -35.33
N SER A 217 49.32 13.18 -35.83
CA SER A 217 50.64 13.32 -35.23
C SER A 217 51.43 14.44 -35.90
N ALA A 218 52.04 15.31 -35.06
CA ALA A 218 53.27 16.10 -35.25
C ALA A 218 53.23 17.26 -36.28
N PRO A 219 54.17 18.24 -36.30
CA PRO A 219 55.52 18.24 -35.68
C PRO A 219 56.04 19.58 -35.09
N ALA A 220 57.32 19.50 -34.64
CA ALA A 220 58.31 20.51 -34.23
C ALA A 220 58.18 21.11 -32.82
#